data_AF-A0A7C7H7H0-F1
#
_entry.id   AF-A0A7C7H7H0-F1
#
_cell.length_a   1.000
_cell.length_b   1.000
_cell.length_c   1.000
_cell.angle_alpha   90.00
_cell.angle_beta   90.00
_cell.angle_gamma   90.00
#
_symmetry.space_group_name_H-M   'P 1'
#
loop_
_entity.id
_entity.type
_entity.pdbx_description
1 polymer ?
#
loop_
_entity_poly.entity_id
_entity_poly.type
_entity_poly.pdbx_seq_one_letter_code
_entity_poly.pdbx_strand_id
1 'polypeptide(L)'
;MKSLLSLIAAACCVGALSAQTTVLTEDFNLNIVPPAGWITQNLNGSTTFTEPWNTDGFGQAWHGDGGSLDGQAENMLATPMVDFTGMTEVYFHMDITTNWVAYMAHSNPSYGNGVTTLEVSHDGGATWMVVWTDDVLTADQGVVLTRDIDLSAHAGHTGMMIGIHFSGD
;
A
#
# COMPACT_ATOMS: atom_id res chain seq x y z
N MET A 1 -33.96 62.11 -12.46
CA MET A 1 -34.01 60.64 -12.61
C MET A 1 -32.63 60.09 -12.27
N LYS A 2 -32.58 59.10 -11.37
CA LYS A 2 -31.37 58.47 -10.85
C LYS A 2 -30.84 57.47 -11.88
N SER A 3 -29.56 57.53 -12.23
CA SER A 3 -28.87 56.48 -12.96
C SER A 3 -27.90 55.80 -11.99
N LEU A 4 -28.28 54.62 -11.53
CA LEU A 4 -27.50 53.77 -10.63
C LEU A 4 -26.46 53.00 -11.46
N LEU A 5 -25.21 52.99 -11.02
CA LEU A 5 -24.19 52.05 -11.48
C LEU A 5 -24.65 50.60 -11.26
N SER A 6 -24.27 49.70 -12.15
CA SER A 6 -24.08 48.29 -11.79
C SER A 6 -22.73 47.83 -12.33
N LEU A 7 -21.75 47.85 -11.42
CA LEU A 7 -20.50 47.13 -11.52
C LEU A 7 -20.82 45.67 -11.17
N ILE A 8 -20.81 44.77 -12.15
CA ILE A 8 -20.93 43.34 -11.89
C ILE A 8 -19.59 42.90 -11.28
N ALA A 9 -19.58 42.70 -9.97
CA ALA A 9 -18.50 42.00 -9.30
C ALA A 9 -18.59 40.52 -9.70
N ALA A 10 -17.65 40.07 -10.55
CA ALA A 10 -17.38 38.66 -10.74
C ALA A 10 -16.79 38.13 -9.43
N ALA A 11 -17.65 37.60 -8.56
CA ALA A 11 -17.23 36.90 -7.36
C ALA A 11 -16.50 35.63 -7.78
N CYS A 12 -15.20 35.62 -7.51
CA CYS A 12 -14.27 34.52 -7.67
C CYS A 12 -14.82 33.23 -7.03
N CYS A 13 -15.39 32.33 -7.83
CA CYS A 13 -15.47 30.91 -7.48
C CYS A 13 -14.10 30.26 -7.70
N VAL A 14 -13.08 30.76 -7.02
CA VAL A 14 -11.85 30.01 -6.80
C VAL A 14 -12.14 29.18 -5.55
N GLY A 15 -12.79 28.03 -5.73
CA GLY A 15 -12.80 27.04 -4.66
C GLY A 15 -11.35 26.80 -4.27
N ALA A 16 -11.03 26.92 -2.98
CA ALA A 16 -9.69 26.60 -2.52
C ALA A 16 -9.39 25.15 -2.93
N LEU A 17 -8.43 24.94 -3.83
CA LEU A 17 -7.83 23.63 -3.96
C LEU A 17 -7.21 23.34 -2.59
N SER A 18 -7.77 22.38 -1.86
CA SER A 18 -7.09 21.85 -0.68
C SER A 18 -5.76 21.28 -1.18
N ALA A 19 -4.64 21.77 -0.64
CA ALA A 19 -3.34 21.16 -0.90
C ALA A 19 -3.37 19.74 -0.34
N GLN A 20 -2.91 18.76 -1.11
CA GLN A 20 -2.73 17.40 -0.61
C GLN A 20 -1.60 17.39 0.41
N THR A 21 -1.86 16.81 1.59
CA THR A 21 -0.83 16.61 2.62
C THR A 21 -0.22 15.23 2.41
N THR A 22 1.09 15.17 2.19
CA THR A 22 1.84 13.91 2.19
C THR A 22 2.23 13.54 3.62
N VAL A 23 1.73 12.41 4.12
CA VAL A 23 2.04 11.89 5.46
C VAL A 23 3.33 11.07 5.45
N LEU A 24 3.47 10.22 4.44
CA LEU A 24 4.61 9.36 4.22
C LEU A 24 4.79 9.20 2.71
N THR A 25 6.04 9.11 2.27
CA THR A 25 6.39 8.74 0.90
C THR A 25 7.63 7.87 0.95
N GLU A 26 7.66 6.85 0.11
CA GLU A 26 8.80 5.97 -0.08
C GLU A 26 8.75 5.49 -1.53
N ASP A 27 9.90 5.52 -2.21
CA ASP A 27 10.03 5.13 -3.62
C ASP A 27 11.02 3.97 -3.81
N PHE A 28 11.67 3.52 -2.72
CA PHE A 28 12.66 2.46 -2.64
C PHE A 28 13.91 2.65 -3.53
N ASN A 29 14.11 3.83 -4.12
CA ASN A 29 15.24 4.13 -5.02
C ASN A 29 16.62 3.99 -4.34
N LEU A 30 16.65 4.01 -3.01
CA LEU A 30 17.87 3.78 -2.22
C LEU A 30 18.27 2.30 -2.16
N ASN A 31 17.45 1.36 -2.66
CA ASN A 31 17.69 -0.08 -2.58
C ASN A 31 17.91 -0.58 -1.15
N ILE A 32 17.19 0.01 -0.20
CA ILE A 32 17.20 -0.36 1.21
C ILE A 32 15.79 -0.77 1.61
N VAL A 33 15.63 -2.04 1.95
CA VAL A 33 14.37 -2.61 2.41
C VAL A 33 14.64 -3.47 3.65
N PRO A 34 13.97 -3.22 4.78
CA PRO A 34 13.03 -2.11 5.00
C PRO A 34 13.76 -0.74 5.06
N PRO A 35 13.15 0.35 4.58
CA PRO A 35 13.65 1.70 4.81
C PRO A 35 13.73 2.07 6.30
N ALA A 36 14.38 3.19 6.62
CA ALA A 36 14.52 3.62 8.01
C ALA A 36 13.15 3.82 8.68
N GLY A 37 12.95 3.16 9.83
CA GLY A 37 11.71 3.22 10.61
C GLY A 37 10.62 2.24 10.17
N TRP A 38 10.76 1.63 8.99
CA TRP A 38 9.92 0.53 8.56
C TRP A 38 10.38 -0.78 9.21
N ILE A 39 9.49 -1.77 9.26
CA ILE A 39 9.79 -3.10 9.79
C ILE A 39 9.34 -4.17 8.81
N THR A 40 9.97 -5.34 8.92
CA THR A 40 9.42 -6.58 8.36
C THR A 40 8.94 -7.48 9.49
N GLN A 41 7.83 -8.18 9.27
CA GLN A 41 7.27 -9.14 10.23
C GLN A 41 6.99 -10.47 9.54
N ASN A 42 7.37 -11.58 10.19
CA ASN A 42 6.91 -12.91 9.83
C ASN A 42 5.71 -13.25 10.72
N LEU A 43 4.53 -13.40 10.12
CA LEU A 43 3.25 -13.52 10.83
C LEU A 43 2.91 -14.96 11.23
N ASN A 44 3.47 -15.97 10.57
CA ASN A 44 3.26 -17.37 10.94
C ASN A 44 4.41 -17.98 11.76
N GLY A 45 5.49 -17.22 11.96
CA GLY A 45 6.67 -17.67 12.69
C GLY A 45 7.42 -18.82 12.01
N SER A 46 7.19 -19.05 10.71
CA SER A 46 7.85 -20.09 9.93
C SER A 46 9.36 -19.90 9.97
N THR A 47 10.09 -20.98 10.23
CA THR A 47 11.56 -21.01 10.16
C THR A 47 12.06 -21.74 8.91
N THR A 48 11.16 -22.26 8.08
CA THR A 48 11.48 -22.99 6.85
C THR A 48 11.63 -22.03 5.67
N PHE A 49 10.76 -21.02 5.59
CA PHE A 49 10.95 -19.84 4.75
C PHE A 49 11.22 -18.63 5.63
N THR A 50 12.40 -18.03 5.49
CA THR A 50 12.84 -16.94 6.38
C THR A 50 13.15 -15.65 5.63
N GLU A 51 12.84 -15.58 4.33
CA GLU A 51 13.13 -14.38 3.54
C GLU A 51 12.10 -13.28 3.87
N PRO A 52 12.52 -12.17 4.48
CA PRO A 52 11.65 -11.02 4.68
C PRO A 52 11.52 -10.25 3.36
N TRP A 53 10.64 -9.24 3.34
CA TRP A 53 10.68 -8.24 2.27
C TRP A 53 12.08 -7.64 2.13
N ASN A 54 12.52 -7.49 0.89
CA ASN A 54 13.89 -7.12 0.53
C ASN A 54 13.89 -6.25 -0.74
N THR A 55 15.08 -5.89 -1.21
CA THR A 55 15.26 -5.10 -2.43
C THR A 55 15.38 -6.02 -3.64
N ASP A 56 14.76 -5.65 -4.75
CA ASP A 56 14.99 -6.29 -6.05
C ASP A 56 16.34 -5.91 -6.69
N GLY A 57 17.04 -4.93 -6.12
CA GLY A 57 18.29 -4.35 -6.63
C GLY A 57 18.10 -3.27 -7.71
N PHE A 58 16.86 -2.93 -8.08
CA PHE A 58 16.52 -1.97 -9.13
C PHE A 58 15.61 -0.83 -8.64
N GLY A 59 15.51 -0.63 -7.33
CA GLY A 59 14.77 0.45 -6.69
C GLY A 59 13.35 0.06 -6.29
N GLN A 60 13.09 -1.22 -6.02
CA GLN A 60 11.77 -1.70 -5.59
C GLN A 60 11.89 -2.55 -4.33
N ALA A 61 10.84 -2.52 -3.51
CA ALA A 61 10.61 -3.56 -2.52
C ALA A 61 10.05 -4.81 -3.22
N TRP A 62 10.57 -5.97 -2.83
CA TRP A 62 10.22 -7.26 -3.41
C TRP A 62 9.94 -8.29 -2.32
N HIS A 63 9.08 -9.23 -2.66
CA HIS A 63 8.85 -10.46 -1.91
C HIS A 63 8.27 -11.51 -2.87
N GLY A 64 8.38 -12.78 -2.49
CA GLY A 64 7.88 -13.91 -3.25
C GLY A 64 7.66 -15.12 -2.33
N ASP A 65 7.11 -16.18 -2.89
CA ASP A 65 7.04 -17.46 -2.19
C ASP A 65 8.45 -18.05 -2.04
N GLY A 66 8.63 -18.82 -0.95
CA GLY A 66 9.64 -19.86 -0.97
C GLY A 66 9.10 -20.99 -1.81
N GLY A 67 9.96 -21.75 -2.49
CA GLY A 67 9.46 -22.91 -3.22
C GLY A 67 8.73 -23.87 -2.27
N SER A 68 7.91 -24.78 -2.78
CA SER A 68 7.03 -25.66 -1.98
C SER A 68 7.67 -26.44 -0.80
N LEU A 69 9.01 -26.53 -0.73
CA LEU A 69 9.75 -27.13 0.39
C LEU A 69 9.92 -26.17 1.58
N ASP A 70 9.85 -24.87 1.33
CA ASP A 70 10.01 -23.79 2.31
C ASP A 70 8.68 -23.52 3.05
N GLY A 71 7.56 -23.98 2.47
CA GLY A 71 6.21 -23.86 3.02
C GLY A 71 5.68 -22.43 2.95
N GLN A 72 4.55 -22.20 3.62
CA GLN A 72 3.83 -20.92 3.59
C GLN A 72 4.69 -19.75 4.07
N ALA A 73 4.92 -18.80 3.16
CA ALA A 73 5.36 -17.46 3.49
C ALA A 73 4.19 -16.65 4.06
N GLU A 74 4.42 -15.87 5.12
CA GLU A 74 3.46 -14.91 5.68
C GLU A 74 4.25 -13.70 6.16
N ASN A 75 4.61 -12.80 5.24
CA ASN A 75 5.57 -11.73 5.47
C ASN A 75 4.98 -10.35 5.20
N MET A 76 5.16 -9.45 6.16
CA MET A 76 4.70 -8.06 6.10
C MET A 76 5.88 -7.11 5.93
N LEU A 77 5.74 -6.09 5.08
CA LEU A 77 6.53 -4.86 5.09
C LEU A 77 5.64 -3.74 5.60
N ALA A 78 5.95 -3.19 6.78
CA ALA A 78 5.10 -2.22 7.45
C ALA A 78 5.79 -0.86 7.63
N THR A 79 5.01 0.19 7.43
CA THR A 79 5.41 1.59 7.65
C THR A 79 5.77 1.84 9.13
N PRO A 80 6.47 2.95 9.44
CA PRO A 80 6.41 3.53 10.78
C PRO A 80 4.97 3.89 11.17
N MET A 81 4.76 4.24 12.43
CA MET A 81 3.50 4.84 12.86
C MET A 81 3.26 6.18 12.14
N VAL A 82 2.08 6.33 11.55
CA VAL A 82 1.61 7.55 10.89
C VAL A 82 0.45 8.19 11.66
N ASP A 83 0.27 9.50 11.43
CA ASP A 83 -0.76 10.31 12.08
C ASP A 83 -1.69 10.92 11.04
N PHE A 84 -2.97 10.57 11.12
CA PHE A 84 -4.05 11.08 10.27
C PHE A 84 -4.94 12.09 11.01
N THR A 85 -4.52 12.58 12.19
CA THR A 85 -5.26 13.58 12.96
C THR A 85 -5.58 14.81 12.11
N GLY A 86 -6.86 15.21 12.11
CA GLY A 86 -7.32 16.38 11.36
C GLY A 86 -7.53 16.15 9.85
N MET A 87 -7.25 14.95 9.34
CA MET A 87 -7.57 14.56 7.98
C MET A 87 -9.02 14.06 7.90
N THR A 88 -9.68 14.32 6.77
CA THR A 88 -11.03 13.81 6.46
C THR A 88 -11.03 12.80 5.32
N GLU A 89 -9.98 12.83 4.49
CA GLU A 89 -9.75 11.88 3.41
C GLU A 89 -8.28 11.43 3.49
N VAL A 90 -8.06 10.13 3.35
CA VAL A 90 -6.72 9.52 3.40
C VAL A 90 -6.65 8.47 2.31
N TYR A 91 -5.58 8.49 1.52
CA TYR A 91 -5.36 7.55 0.43
C TYR A 91 -3.97 6.95 0.52
N PHE A 92 -3.85 5.67 0.18
CA PHE A 92 -2.57 5.02 -0.08
C PHE A 92 -2.40 4.87 -1.59
N HIS A 93 -1.33 5.44 -2.11
CA HIS A 93 -0.97 5.39 -3.52
C HIS A 93 0.24 4.48 -3.65
N MET A 94 0.17 3.47 -4.51
CA MET A 94 1.30 2.58 -4.78
C MET A 94 1.38 2.19 -6.24
N ASP A 95 2.61 1.96 -6.70
CA ASP A 95 2.88 1.24 -7.93
C ASP A 95 3.28 -0.20 -7.57
N ILE A 96 2.65 -1.18 -8.22
CA ILE A 96 2.87 -2.60 -7.97
C ILE A 96 3.10 -3.36 -9.28
N THR A 97 3.96 -4.37 -9.22
CA THR A 97 4.20 -5.32 -10.32
C THR A 97 4.13 -6.74 -9.79
N THR A 98 3.28 -7.57 -10.38
CA THR A 98 3.21 -9.01 -10.07
C THR A 98 3.84 -9.81 -11.21
N ASN A 99 4.94 -10.53 -10.92
CA ASN A 99 5.74 -11.23 -11.94
C ASN A 99 5.26 -12.66 -12.23
N TRP A 100 4.60 -13.31 -11.28
CA TRP A 100 4.19 -14.73 -11.39
C TRP A 100 2.69 -14.89 -11.11
N VAL A 101 1.86 -14.19 -11.88
CA VAL A 101 0.40 -14.14 -11.64
C VAL A 101 -0.23 -15.54 -11.61
N ALA A 102 0.26 -16.48 -12.39
CA ALA A 102 -0.26 -17.86 -12.42
C ALA A 102 -0.11 -18.63 -11.09
N TYR A 103 0.69 -18.14 -10.14
CA TYR A 103 0.83 -18.69 -8.79
C TYR A 103 -0.01 -17.95 -7.75
N MET A 104 -0.64 -16.84 -8.13
CA MET A 104 -1.54 -16.09 -7.27
C MET A 104 -2.90 -16.80 -7.17
N ALA A 105 -3.50 -16.80 -5.99
CA ALA A 105 -4.77 -17.47 -5.70
C ALA A 105 -5.94 -16.96 -6.55
N HIS A 106 -5.90 -15.68 -6.98
CA HIS A 106 -6.94 -15.09 -7.83
C HIS A 106 -6.81 -15.42 -9.32
N SER A 107 -5.71 -16.06 -9.74
CA SER A 107 -5.52 -16.45 -11.14
C SER A 107 -6.37 -17.66 -11.55
N ASN A 108 -6.65 -17.80 -12.85
CA ASN A 108 -7.46 -18.90 -13.37
C ASN A 108 -6.88 -19.49 -14.67
N PRO A 109 -6.34 -20.72 -14.66
CA PRO A 109 -6.12 -21.56 -13.46
C PRO A 109 -4.99 -20.97 -12.59
N SER A 110 -5.02 -21.29 -11.29
CA SER A 110 -3.90 -21.00 -10.37
C SER A 110 -3.09 -22.27 -10.08
N TYR A 111 -1.78 -22.12 -9.99
CA TYR A 111 -0.82 -23.16 -9.61
C TYR A 111 -0.38 -23.06 -8.15
N GLY A 112 -0.76 -21.99 -7.45
CA GLY A 112 -0.34 -21.71 -6.07
C GLY A 112 -1.46 -21.04 -5.28
N ASN A 113 -1.11 -20.51 -4.13
CA ASN A 113 -2.02 -19.82 -3.23
C ASN A 113 -1.57 -18.38 -2.92
N GLY A 114 -0.70 -17.81 -3.76
CA GLY A 114 -0.11 -16.48 -3.55
C GLY A 114 -1.16 -15.38 -3.41
N VAL A 115 -1.05 -14.54 -2.39
CA VAL A 115 -1.91 -13.39 -2.16
C VAL A 115 -1.05 -12.23 -1.66
N THR A 116 -1.24 -11.07 -2.27
CA THR A 116 -0.72 -9.80 -1.74
C THR A 116 -1.88 -8.96 -1.25
N THR A 117 -1.76 -8.38 -0.05
CA THR A 117 -2.76 -7.49 0.53
C THR A 117 -2.12 -6.19 1.02
N LEU A 118 -2.91 -5.12 0.98
CA LEU A 118 -2.63 -3.92 1.78
C LEU A 118 -3.48 -4.03 3.05
N GLU A 119 -2.83 -3.84 4.19
CA GLU A 119 -3.43 -3.99 5.50
C GLU A 119 -3.14 -2.78 6.39
N VAL A 120 -4.01 -2.53 7.37
CA VAL A 120 -3.82 -1.46 8.36
C VAL A 120 -3.87 -2.01 9.78
N SER A 121 -3.12 -1.38 10.66
CA SER A 121 -3.04 -1.71 12.08
C SER A 121 -3.30 -0.47 12.94
N HIS A 122 -4.05 -0.66 14.04
CA HIS A 122 -4.34 0.38 15.04
C HIS A 122 -3.60 0.15 16.38
N ASP A 123 -2.82 -0.93 16.48
CA ASP A 123 -2.25 -1.42 17.74
C ASP A 123 -0.73 -1.67 17.67
N GLY A 124 -0.05 -0.95 16.77
CA GLY A 124 1.40 -1.07 16.59
C GLY A 124 1.84 -2.35 15.88
N GLY A 125 0.95 -2.94 15.07
CA GLY A 125 1.24 -4.08 14.22
C GLY A 125 1.02 -5.42 14.92
N ALA A 126 0.20 -5.44 15.98
CA ALA A 126 -0.19 -6.67 16.65
C ALA A 126 -1.39 -7.34 15.96
N THR A 127 -2.30 -6.55 15.38
CA THR A 127 -3.38 -7.02 14.52
C THR A 127 -3.49 -6.19 13.25
N TRP A 128 -3.88 -6.85 12.17
CA TRP A 128 -3.96 -6.26 10.83
C TRP A 128 -5.32 -6.48 10.20
N MET A 129 -5.79 -5.51 9.43
CA MET A 129 -7.05 -5.55 8.70
C MET A 129 -6.81 -5.28 7.22
N VAL A 130 -7.25 -6.20 6.37
CA VAL A 130 -7.17 -6.06 4.91
C VAL A 130 -8.06 -4.92 4.44
N VAL A 131 -7.46 -4.00 3.69
CA VAL A 131 -8.15 -2.87 3.01
C VAL A 131 -8.10 -2.99 1.49
N TRP A 132 -7.17 -3.79 0.97
CA TRP A 132 -7.10 -4.15 -0.45
C TRP A 132 -6.44 -5.52 -0.62
N THR A 133 -6.85 -6.24 -1.65
CA THR A 133 -6.28 -7.53 -2.07
C THR A 133 -5.90 -7.45 -3.53
N ASP A 134 -4.75 -8.01 -3.87
CA ASP A 134 -4.26 -8.06 -5.25
C ASP A 134 -5.25 -8.75 -6.18
N ASP A 135 -5.42 -8.13 -7.34
CA ASP A 135 -6.30 -8.50 -8.42
C ASP A 135 -5.62 -8.44 -9.81
N VAL A 136 -4.28 -8.32 -9.85
CA VAL A 136 -3.50 -8.23 -11.09
C VAL A 136 -3.80 -9.42 -12.00
N LEU A 137 -4.27 -9.14 -13.22
CA LEU A 137 -4.66 -10.18 -14.17
C LEU A 137 -3.43 -10.78 -14.87
N THR A 138 -3.57 -12.00 -15.40
CA THR A 138 -2.50 -12.65 -16.18
C THR A 138 -2.05 -11.81 -17.38
N ALA A 139 -2.97 -11.01 -17.97
CA ALA A 139 -2.65 -10.10 -19.07
C ALA A 139 -1.77 -8.92 -18.65
N ASP A 140 -1.75 -8.58 -17.36
CA ASP A 140 -1.01 -7.46 -16.77
C ASP A 140 0.25 -7.92 -16.02
N GLN A 141 0.62 -9.19 -16.15
CA GLN A 141 1.84 -9.72 -15.52
C GLN A 141 3.08 -8.94 -15.96
N GLY A 142 3.91 -8.54 -15.00
CA GLY A 142 5.13 -7.76 -15.24
C GLY A 142 4.88 -6.30 -15.66
N VAL A 143 3.62 -5.84 -15.66
CA VAL A 143 3.26 -4.45 -15.89
C VAL A 143 3.23 -3.71 -14.56
N VAL A 144 3.80 -2.52 -14.53
CA VAL A 144 3.65 -1.60 -13.40
C VAL A 144 2.23 -1.05 -13.41
N LEU A 145 1.46 -1.35 -12.36
CA LEU A 145 0.12 -0.85 -12.18
C LEU A 145 0.05 0.07 -10.97
N THR A 146 -0.58 1.22 -11.13
CA THR A 146 -0.90 2.11 -10.02
C THR A 146 -2.16 1.62 -9.30
N ARG A 147 -2.17 1.75 -7.98
CA ARG A 147 -3.32 1.49 -7.11
C ARG A 147 -3.53 2.68 -6.19
N ASP A 148 -4.79 3.11 -6.12
CA ASP A 148 -5.28 4.15 -5.22
C ASP A 148 -6.27 3.51 -4.25
N ILE A 149 -5.85 3.32 -3.00
CA ILE A 149 -6.66 2.67 -1.97
C ILE A 149 -7.20 3.75 -1.02
N ASP A 150 -8.52 3.80 -0.88
CA ASP A 150 -9.19 4.69 0.06
C ASP A 150 -9.05 4.16 1.49
N LEU A 151 -8.37 4.94 2.34
CA LEU A 151 -8.19 4.68 3.76
C LEU A 151 -8.97 5.69 4.62
N SER A 152 -9.92 6.44 4.05
CA SER A 152 -10.64 7.50 4.75
C SER A 152 -11.48 7.00 5.92
N ALA A 153 -11.78 5.70 5.98
CA ALA A 153 -12.35 5.05 7.17
C ALA A 153 -11.45 5.12 8.42
N HIS A 154 -10.15 5.38 8.22
CA HIS A 154 -9.13 5.53 9.26
C HIS A 154 -8.68 6.99 9.45
N ALA A 155 -9.33 7.94 8.78
CA ALA A 155 -9.03 9.36 8.93
C ALA A 155 -9.25 9.82 10.38
N GLY A 156 -8.41 10.73 10.88
CA GLY A 156 -8.48 11.23 12.26
C GLY A 156 -7.84 10.33 13.32
N HIS A 157 -7.36 9.14 12.96
CA HIS A 157 -6.61 8.26 13.86
C HIS A 157 -5.11 8.62 13.90
N THR A 158 -4.45 8.28 15.02
CA THR A 158 -3.00 8.41 15.20
C THR A 158 -2.41 7.06 15.60
N GLY A 159 -1.10 6.89 15.42
CA GLY A 159 -0.42 5.62 15.73
C GLY A 159 -0.77 4.49 14.76
N MET A 160 -1.25 4.84 13.56
CA MET A 160 -1.63 3.90 12.53
C MET A 160 -0.40 3.28 11.88
N MET A 161 -0.45 2.02 11.48
CA MET A 161 0.55 1.44 10.58
C MET A 161 -0.16 0.92 9.33
N ILE A 162 0.53 1.00 8.20
CA ILE A 162 0.10 0.41 6.93
C ILE A 162 1.11 -0.66 6.57
N GLY A 163 0.63 -1.79 6.07
CA GLY A 163 1.45 -2.95 5.77
C GLY A 163 1.12 -3.53 4.42
N ILE A 164 2.16 -3.92 3.68
CA ILE A 164 2.03 -4.75 2.48
C ILE A 164 2.38 -6.17 2.89
N HIS A 165 1.40 -7.06 2.78
CA HIS A 165 1.52 -8.45 3.19
C HIS A 165 1.59 -9.35 1.96
N PHE A 166 2.51 -10.30 1.98
CA PHE A 166 2.53 -11.41 1.04
C PHE A 166 2.34 -12.74 1.79
N SER A 167 1.46 -13.57 1.25
CA SER A 167 1.15 -14.93 1.70
C SER A 167 1.27 -15.88 0.49
N GLY A 168 2.06 -16.97 0.56
CA GLY A 168 2.17 -17.94 -0.55
C GLY A 168 3.16 -19.09 -0.34
N ASP A 169 2.99 -20.21 -1.06
CA ASP A 169 3.89 -21.41 -1.12
C ASP A 169 3.96 -22.13 -2.49
#